data_AF-A0A150LDF1-F1
#
_entry.id   AF-A0A150LDF1-F1
#
_cell.length_a   1.000
_cell.length_b   1.000
_cell.length_c   1.000
_cell.angle_alpha   90.00
_cell.angle_beta   90.00
_cell.angle_gamma   90.00
#
_symmetry.space_group_name_H-M   'P 1'
#
loop_
_entity.id
_entity.type
_entity.pdbx_description
1 polymer ?
#
loop_
_entity_poly.entity_id
_entity_poly.type
_entity_poly.pdbx_seq_one_letter_code
_entity_poly.pdbx_strand_id
1 'polypeptide(L)' 'MCETNFDFQTTCSYCLKKAGIDIDTVYPVYDWETDKLLGYFCKEHYIKVKSQNIIQSQTNEEKIG' A
#
# COMPACT_ATOMS: atom_id res chain seq x y z
N MET A 1 13.57 -27.89 -6.89
CA MET A 1 13.40 -26.61 -7.61
C MET A 1 12.39 -25.81 -6.80
N CYS A 2 12.84 -24.79 -6.08
CA CYS A 2 11.91 -23.92 -5.36
C CYS A 2 11.31 -22.96 -6.40
N GLU A 3 10.12 -23.29 -6.90
CA GLU A 3 9.29 -22.33 -7.61
C GLU A 3 8.77 -21.33 -6.57
N THR A 4 9.59 -20.35 -6.24
CA THR A 4 9.17 -19.21 -5.43
C THR A 4 8.24 -18.37 -6.30
N ASN A 5 6.98 -18.81 -6.44
CA ASN A 5 5.91 -17.98 -6.96
C ASN A 5 5.74 -16.81 -5.98
N PHE A 6 6.47 -15.73 -6.25
CA PHE A 6 6.34 -14.48 -5.52
C PHE A 6 5.02 -13.87 -5.93
N ASP A 7 3.98 -14.29 -5.23
CA ASP A 7 2.64 -13.78 -5.45
C ASP A 7 2.56 -12.39 -4.80
N PHE A 8 2.64 -11.37 -5.66
CA PHE A 8 2.58 -9.96 -5.28
C PHE A 8 1.24 -9.59 -4.63
N GLN A 9 0.19 -10.40 -4.81
CA GLN A 9 -1.13 -10.16 -4.21
C GLN A 9 -1.21 -10.69 -2.78
N THR A 10 -0.26 -11.51 -2.35
CA THR A 10 -0.16 -12.03 -0.97
C THR A 10 1.06 -11.50 -0.22
N THR A 11 1.86 -10.61 -0.83
CA THR A 11 3.10 -10.11 -0.24
C THR A 11 3.07 -8.61 -0.13
N CYS A 12 3.41 -8.07 1.05
CA CYS A 12 3.50 -6.63 1.23
C CYS A 12 4.65 -6.08 0.38
N SER A 13 4.36 -5.21 -0.59
CA SER A 13 5.37 -4.63 -1.48
C SER A 13 6.37 -3.72 -0.77
N TYR A 14 6.06 -3.25 0.45
CA TYR A 14 6.95 -2.39 1.24
C TYR A 14 7.92 -3.18 2.12
N CYS A 15 7.43 -4.14 2.92
CA CYS A 15 8.26 -4.90 3.87
C CYS A 15 8.50 -6.36 3.49
N LEU A 16 8.01 -6.81 2.33
CA LEU A 16 8.18 -8.15 1.75
C LEU A 16 7.66 -9.31 2.62
N LYS A 17 6.89 -9.00 3.67
CA LYS A 17 6.20 -9.98 4.52
C LYS A 17 5.02 -10.62 3.79
N LYS A 18 4.86 -11.93 3.94
CA LYS A 18 3.82 -12.71 3.26
C LYS A 18 2.58 -12.90 4.14
N ALA A 19 1.41 -12.69 3.55
CA ALA A 19 0.11 -12.94 4.17
C ALA A 19 -0.06 -14.44 4.49
N GLY A 20 -0.59 -14.73 5.67
CA GLY A 20 -0.74 -16.09 6.19
C GLY A 20 0.54 -16.71 6.75
N ILE A 21 1.68 -16.00 6.72
CA ILE A 21 2.94 -16.43 7.34
C ILE A 21 3.42 -15.38 8.35
N ASP A 22 3.70 -14.17 7.86
CA ASP A 22 4.30 -13.09 8.65
C ASP A 22 3.28 -12.02 9.08
N ILE A 23 2.21 -11.87 8.29
CA ILE A 23 1.15 -10.88 8.46
C ILE A 23 -0.21 -11.53 8.17
N ASP A 24 -1.26 -10.93 8.71
CA ASP A 24 -2.62 -11.44 8.54
C ASP A 24 -3.12 -11.27 7.09
N THR A 25 -2.93 -10.07 6.54
CA THR A 25 -3.47 -9.72 5.21
C THR A 25 -2.72 -8.54 4.57
N VAL A 26 -2.96 -8.36 3.28
CA VAL A 26 -2.51 -7.21 2.49
C VAL A 26 -3.70 -6.52 1.82
N TYR A 27 -3.58 -5.21 1.59
CA TYR A 27 -4.59 -4.36 1.01
C TYR A 27 -4.07 -3.71 -0.27
N PRO A 28 -4.89 -3.61 -1.33
CA PRO A 28 -4.49 -2.91 -2.54
C PRO A 28 -4.32 -1.41 -2.24
N VAL A 29 -3.22 -0.85 -2.72
CA VAL A 29 -2.89 0.58 -2.65
C VAL A 29 -2.95 1.13 -4.06
N TYR A 30 -3.75 2.16 -4.23
CA TYR A 30 -3.92 2.87 -5.49
C TYR A 30 -3.26 4.25 -5.41
N ASP A 31 -2.72 4.68 -6.53
CA ASP A 31 -2.32 6.06 -6.73
C ASP A 31 -3.55 6.96 -6.67
N TRP A 32 -3.49 8.01 -5.86
CA TRP A 32 -4.65 8.85 -5.56
C TRP A 32 -5.03 9.81 -6.70
N GLU A 33 -4.10 10.11 -7.61
CA GLU A 33 -4.33 11.00 -8.76
C GLU A 33 -4.81 10.23 -9.99
N THR A 34 -4.27 9.03 -10.22
CA THR A 34 -4.47 8.24 -11.44
C THR A 34 -5.32 6.99 -11.26
N ASP A 35 -5.72 6.66 -10.03
CA ASP A 35 -6.46 5.43 -9.66
C ASP A 35 -5.72 4.13 -10.06
N LYS A 36 -4.42 4.21 -10.33
CA LYS A 36 -3.61 3.06 -10.75
C LYS A 36 -3.19 2.22 -9.54
N LEU A 37 -3.33 0.90 -9.62
CA LEU A 37 -2.82 -0.01 -8.59
C LEU A 37 -1.28 0.10 -8.49
N LEU A 38 -0.78 0.52 -7.33
CA LEU A 38 0.64 0.63 -7.01
C LEU A 38 1.19 -0.65 -6.39
N GLY A 39 0.37 -1.39 -5.65
CA GLY A 39 0.77 -2.66 -5.04
C GLY A 39 -0.12 -3.07 -3.88
N TYR A 40 0.35 -4.05 -3.11
CA TYR A 40 -0.38 -4.60 -1.96
C TYR A 40 0.41 -4.37 -0.68
N PHE A 41 -0.16 -3.70 0.30
CA PHE A 41 0.52 -3.29 1.52
C PHE A 41 -0.11 -3.97 2.73
N CYS A 42 0.69 -4.35 3.73
CA CYS A 42 0.13 -4.82 5.00
C CYS A 42 -0.64 -3.69 5.69
N LYS A 43 -1.47 -4.02 6.68
CA LYS A 43 -2.32 -3.06 7.42
C LYS A 43 -1.57 -1.80 7.85
N GLU A 44 -0.37 -1.96 8.42
CA GLU A 44 0.44 -0.85 8.93
C GLU A 44 0.88 0.10 7.81
N HIS A 45 1.43 -0.43 6.72
CA HIS A 45 1.88 0.38 5.58
C HIS A 45 0.70 0.98 4.80
N TYR A 46 -0.42 0.26 4.68
CA TYR A 46 -1.64 0.78 4.06
C TYR A 46 -2.15 2.03 4.80
N ILE A 47 -2.25 1.96 6.13
CA ILE A 47 -2.69 3.10 6.95
C ILE A 47 -1.71 4.27 6.81
N LYS A 48 -0.40 4.00 6.81
CA LYS A 48 0.63 5.04 6.65
C LYS A 48 0.47 5.82 5.34
N VAL A 49 0.31 5.12 4.21
CA VAL A 49 0.08 5.76 2.90
C VAL A 49 -1.23 6.53 2.90
N LYS A 50 -2.31 5.94 3.39
CA LYS A 50 -3.62 6.60 3.46
C LYS A 50 -3.57 7.89 4.27
N SER A 51 -2.92 7.88 5.42
CA SER A 51 -2.75 9.07 6.27
C SER A 51 -1.90 10.14 5.58
N GLN A 52 -0.82 9.76 4.88
CA GLN A 52 -0.01 10.70 4.11
C GLN A 52 -0.80 11.36 2.99
N ASN A 53 -1.62 10.59 2.25
CA ASN A 53 -2.47 11.13 1.20
C ASN A 53 -3.48 12.14 1.76
N ILE A 54 -4.11 11.85 2.90
CA ILE A 54 -5.07 12.77 3.55
C ILE A 54 -4.38 14.08 3.94
N ILE A 55 -3.20 14.02 4.56
CA ILE A 55 -2.43 15.21 4.94
C ILE A 55 -2.06 16.02 3.68
N GLN A 56 -1.59 15.35 2.63
CA GLN A 56 -1.22 15.99 1.37
C GLN A 56 -2.43 16.69 0.71
N SER A 57 -3.61 16.05 0.70
CA SER A 57 -4.84 16.65 0.19
C SER A 57 -5.20 17.92 0.96
N GLN A 58 -5.18 17.89 2.29
CA GLN A 58 -5.47 19.06 3.13
C GLN A 58 -4.47 20.20 2.90
N THR A 59 -3.18 19.90 2.76
CA THR A 59 -2.15 20.92 2.54
C THR A 59 -2.21 21.53 1.13
N ASN A 60 -2.73 20.81 0.15
CA ASN A 60 -2.89 21.31 -1.21
C ASN A 60 -4.09 22.27 -1.32
N GLU A 61 -5.15 22.07 -0.53
CA GLU A 61 -6.30 22.98 -0.45
C GLU A 61 -5.91 24.35 0.16
N GLU A 62 -4.97 24.38 1.12
CA GLU A 62 -4.49 25.64 1.72
C GLU A 62 -3.60 26.49 0.80
N LYS A 63 -3.05 25.93 -0.28
CA LYS A 63 -2.22 26.67 -1.26
C LYS A 63 -3.02 27.36 -2.36
N ILE A 64 -4.33 27.14 -2.41
CA ILE A 64 -5.27 27.70 -3.40
C ILE A 64 -6.29 28.68 -2.75
N GLY A 65 -6.03 29.08 -1.50
CA GLY A 65 -6.80 30.10 -0.76
C GLY A 65 -6.11 31.45 -0.69
#